data_AF-A0A4P6HRM4-F1
#
_entry.id   AF-A0A4P6HRM4-F1
#
_cell.length_a   1.000
_cell.length_b   1.000
_cell.length_c   1.000
_cell.angle_alpha   90.00
_cell.angle_beta   90.00
_cell.angle_gamma   90.00
#
_symmetry.space_group_name_H-M   'P 1'
#
loop_
_entity.id
_entity.type
_entity.pdbx_description
1 polymer ?
#
loop_
_entity_poly.entity_id
_entity_poly.type
_entity_poly.pdbx_seq_one_letter_code
_entity_poly.pdbx_strand_id
1 'polypeptide(L)'
;MPNPTAKDAAPGPQRRTPACQPAATVRREQAARRAAPGPARRILAALACLACLLGTACGQDEAPKSADAPKTATQASPLAKTASPPQSSQTRAKRLLVIGDSLSISLGEQLEHALAGAPGLDFSRDGQRSTGLSRPELLDWPARLRELVGKSAPDIVVIMIGANDVMPLTAADGGRVYFDQPAWDDTYAAKARELVAICRQANPDVAVSWVAAPPMGDAALNAGVKRINAVLARMCAEAGCRFIDAEAAFSDPEGRYARHAKDAATAEATAIRTADGVHLTEAGARLLAGLVAASLAGKEQLPPAAGLDELCAQARDLRPVADPAPQAQREASGKTKVQAKARPSGKVYSVRDGDTFRLIAKRMGVSEDDLVALNPDADPRRLSIGQPLRLPVRRR
;
A
#
# COMPACT_ATOMS: atom_id res chain seq x y z
N MET A 1 -71.20 37.42 -9.50
CA MET A 1 -71.48 38.06 -10.80
C MET A 1 -70.87 39.45 -10.80
N PRO A 2 -70.25 39.97 -11.89
CA PRO A 2 -69.90 39.31 -13.15
C PRO A 2 -68.40 39.41 -13.53
N ASN A 3 -68.05 38.50 -14.46
CA ASN A 3 -66.92 38.42 -15.39
C ASN A 3 -67.10 39.50 -16.52
N PRO A 4 -66.46 39.47 -17.71
CA PRO A 4 -65.17 38.92 -18.19
C PRO A 4 -64.43 39.90 -19.16
N THR A 5 -63.23 39.54 -19.63
CA THR A 5 -62.92 39.59 -21.08
C THR A 5 -61.90 38.50 -21.42
N ALA A 6 -62.30 37.63 -22.33
CA ALA A 6 -61.51 36.57 -22.95
C ALA A 6 -60.86 37.06 -24.26
N LYS A 7 -59.76 36.42 -24.68
CA LYS A 7 -59.69 35.71 -25.98
C LYS A 7 -58.34 35.02 -26.22
N ASP A 8 -58.44 33.71 -26.52
CA ASP A 8 -57.82 32.94 -27.60
C ASP A 8 -56.29 33.05 -27.87
N ALA A 9 -55.53 32.03 -28.25
CA ALA A 9 -55.65 30.59 -28.37
C ALA A 9 -54.23 30.11 -28.76
N ALA A 10 -53.84 28.90 -28.34
CA ALA A 10 -52.61 28.25 -28.80
C ALA A 10 -52.68 27.82 -30.28
N PRO A 11 -51.55 27.47 -30.89
CA PRO A 11 -51.41 26.05 -31.22
C PRO A 11 -50.04 25.44 -30.87
N GLY A 12 -50.09 24.17 -30.50
CA GLY A 12 -48.96 23.31 -30.16
C GLY A 12 -48.20 22.71 -31.36
N PRO A 13 -47.53 21.55 -31.19
CA PRO A 13 -46.12 21.41 -31.57
C PRO A 13 -45.92 20.66 -32.90
N GLN A 14 -44.91 21.08 -33.69
CA GLN A 14 -44.51 20.36 -34.88
C GLN A 14 -43.45 19.30 -34.58
N ARG A 15 -43.86 18.03 -34.71
CA ARG A 15 -42.99 16.87 -34.95
C ARG A 15 -42.32 17.01 -36.32
N ARG A 16 -41.02 16.73 -36.41
CA ARG A 16 -40.34 16.42 -37.69
C ARG A 16 -39.29 15.32 -37.50
N THR A 17 -39.60 14.15 -38.05
CA THR A 17 -38.73 13.16 -38.72
C THR A 17 -39.65 12.39 -39.69
N PRO A 18 -39.18 11.66 -40.73
CA PRO A 18 -37.81 11.20 -41.01
C PRO A 18 -37.32 11.43 -42.45
N ALA A 19 -36.00 11.29 -42.69
CA ALA A 19 -35.46 11.06 -44.03
C ALA A 19 -34.40 9.96 -43.97
N CYS A 20 -34.48 9.06 -44.94
CA CYS A 20 -33.80 7.77 -45.06
C CYS A 20 -32.65 7.86 -46.09
N GLN A 21 -31.44 7.44 -45.67
CA GLN A 21 -30.33 6.72 -46.35
C GLN A 21 -29.82 7.16 -47.76
N PRO A 22 -28.53 6.90 -48.09
CA PRO A 22 -28.11 5.55 -48.48
C PRO A 22 -26.89 5.02 -47.71
N ALA A 23 -26.85 3.68 -47.66
CA ALA A 23 -25.75 2.86 -47.20
C ALA A 23 -24.49 3.02 -48.07
N ALA A 24 -23.32 3.06 -47.41
CA ALA A 24 -22.04 2.77 -48.04
C ALA A 24 -21.46 1.51 -47.37
N THR A 25 -21.67 0.39 -48.05
CA THR A 25 -20.90 -0.85 -47.91
C THR A 25 -19.43 -0.60 -48.21
N VAL A 26 -18.55 -0.83 -47.22
CA VAL A 26 -17.14 -1.18 -47.50
C VAL A 26 -16.79 -2.45 -46.73
N ARG A 27 -16.84 -3.54 -47.50
CA ARG A 27 -16.07 -4.78 -47.45
C ARG A 27 -15.09 -4.99 -46.29
N ARG A 28 -15.22 -6.17 -45.67
CA ARG A 28 -14.15 -6.98 -45.08
C ARG A 28 -12.90 -6.98 -45.98
N GLU A 29 -11.76 -6.65 -45.40
CA GLU A 29 -10.48 -7.29 -45.75
C GLU A 29 -9.81 -7.78 -44.46
N GLN A 30 -9.94 -9.09 -44.23
CA GLN A 30 -8.94 -9.85 -43.50
C GLN A 30 -7.68 -9.88 -44.38
N ALA A 31 -6.60 -9.25 -43.92
CA ALA A 31 -5.27 -9.52 -44.43
C ALA A 31 -4.38 -9.91 -43.25
N ALA A 32 -4.25 -11.22 -43.06
CA ALA A 32 -3.17 -11.81 -42.33
C ALA A 32 -1.84 -11.33 -42.92
N ARG A 33 -0.97 -10.73 -42.09
CA ARG A 33 0.46 -10.70 -42.36
C ARG A 33 1.18 -11.34 -41.18
N ARG A 34 1.46 -12.64 -41.40
CA ARG A 34 2.59 -13.34 -40.80
C ARG A 34 3.86 -12.55 -41.09
N ALA A 35 4.62 -12.22 -40.06
CA ALA A 35 6.06 -12.01 -40.17
C ALA A 35 6.73 -13.03 -39.24
N ALA A 36 7.59 -13.82 -39.86
CA ALA A 36 8.24 -15.02 -39.34
C ALA A 36 9.32 -14.69 -38.26
N PRO A 37 9.72 -15.69 -37.46
CA PRO A 37 10.67 -15.51 -36.37
C PRO A 37 12.12 -15.63 -36.85
N GLY A 38 13.05 -15.02 -36.12
CA GLY A 38 14.47 -15.30 -36.27
C GLY A 38 15.29 -14.71 -35.11
N PRO A 39 16.53 -15.21 -34.87
CA PRO A 39 16.96 -16.59 -34.90
C PRO A 39 17.38 -17.07 -33.50
N ALA A 40 17.27 -18.38 -33.29
CA ALA A 40 17.80 -19.08 -32.13
C ALA A 40 19.31 -18.88 -32.01
N ARG A 41 19.77 -18.48 -30.83
CA ARG A 41 21.18 -18.64 -30.42
C ARG A 41 21.29 -19.90 -29.56
N ARG A 42 21.87 -20.95 -30.15
CA ARG A 42 22.44 -22.12 -29.45
C ARG A 42 23.87 -22.33 -29.95
N ILE A 43 24.84 -22.03 -29.10
CA ILE A 43 26.29 -22.36 -29.17
C ILE A 43 26.74 -22.25 -27.69
N LEU A 44 27.43 -23.15 -27.01
CA LEU A 44 27.97 -24.49 -27.24
C LEU A 44 28.30 -25.01 -25.82
N ALA A 45 27.94 -26.25 -25.50
CA ALA A 45 28.46 -26.95 -24.32
C ALA A 45 29.80 -27.62 -24.70
N ALA A 46 30.81 -27.52 -23.83
CA ALA A 46 32.06 -28.27 -23.85
C ALA A 46 32.21 -28.89 -22.44
N LEU A 47 32.08 -30.21 -22.26
CA LEU A 47 33.03 -31.32 -22.48
C LEU A 47 33.83 -31.69 -21.22
N ALA A 48 33.51 -32.86 -20.67
CA ALA A 48 34.42 -33.89 -20.11
C ALA A 48 33.53 -35.03 -19.54
N CYS A 49 33.26 -36.14 -20.23
CA CYS A 49 34.10 -37.34 -20.45
C CYS A 49 34.63 -38.03 -19.18
N LEU A 50 33.97 -39.14 -18.78
CA LEU A 50 34.58 -40.46 -18.48
C LEU A 50 33.41 -41.47 -18.28
N ALA A 51 32.96 -42.22 -19.28
CA ALA A 51 33.46 -43.49 -19.82
C ALA A 51 33.39 -44.70 -18.87
N CYS A 52 32.42 -45.58 -19.18
CA CYS A 52 32.43 -47.08 -19.20
C CYS A 52 32.59 -47.82 -17.84
N LEU A 53 31.84 -48.88 -17.51
CA LEU A 53 31.47 -50.10 -18.25
C LEU A 53 30.12 -50.65 -17.70
N LEU A 54 29.11 -50.98 -18.54
CA LEU A 54 28.76 -52.34 -19.01
C LEU A 54 28.83 -53.42 -17.91
N GLY A 55 27.82 -54.22 -17.58
CA GLY A 55 26.49 -54.48 -18.15
C GLY A 55 26.00 -55.84 -17.60
N THR A 56 24.68 -56.03 -17.56
CA THR A 56 23.91 -57.31 -17.68
C THR A 56 24.25 -58.49 -16.74
N ALA A 57 23.36 -59.36 -16.28
CA ALA A 57 21.92 -59.55 -16.26
C ALA A 57 21.68 -60.88 -15.48
N CYS A 58 20.45 -61.12 -15.04
CA CYS A 58 19.83 -62.42 -14.73
C CYS A 58 20.27 -63.21 -13.49
N GLY A 59 19.27 -63.79 -12.82
CA GLY A 59 19.41 -64.98 -11.98
C GLY A 59 18.50 -65.01 -10.76
N GLN A 60 17.27 -65.51 -10.92
CA GLN A 60 16.48 -66.10 -9.83
C GLN A 60 17.08 -67.47 -9.46
N ASP A 61 17.09 -67.86 -8.18
CA ASP A 61 16.33 -69.04 -7.69
C ASP A 61 16.66 -69.45 -6.24
N GLU A 62 15.57 -69.82 -5.56
CA GLU A 62 15.37 -70.84 -4.52
C GLU A 62 16.08 -70.85 -3.14
N ALA A 63 15.22 -71.06 -2.12
CA ALA A 63 15.49 -71.47 -0.73
C ALA A 63 15.67 -73.03 -0.64
N PRO A 64 15.60 -73.79 0.51
CA PRO A 64 15.36 -73.46 1.93
C PRO A 64 16.07 -74.34 3.03
N LYS A 65 15.72 -74.07 4.32
CA LYS A 65 15.54 -74.97 5.52
C LYS A 65 16.70 -75.59 6.34
N SER A 66 16.69 -75.37 7.67
CA SER A 66 16.38 -76.34 8.78
C SER A 66 16.68 -75.73 10.19
N ALA A 67 15.72 -75.56 11.14
CA ALA A 67 15.43 -76.32 12.40
C ALA A 67 16.59 -76.37 13.45
N ASP A 68 16.45 -76.22 14.79
CA ASP A 68 15.36 -76.60 15.71
C ASP A 68 15.47 -75.99 17.15
N ALA A 69 14.32 -75.91 17.85
CA ALA A 69 13.98 -75.99 19.31
C ALA A 69 14.50 -74.98 20.39
N PRO A 70 13.86 -74.88 21.60
CA PRO A 70 12.45 -75.13 22.00
C PRO A 70 11.78 -73.96 22.79
N LYS A 71 10.44 -74.02 22.89
CA LYS A 71 9.54 -73.08 23.59
C LYS A 71 9.35 -73.43 25.07
N THR A 72 9.37 -72.43 25.94
CA THR A 72 8.75 -72.49 27.28
C THR A 72 7.73 -71.35 27.39
N ALA A 73 6.50 -71.71 27.74
CA ALA A 73 5.37 -70.81 27.86
C ALA A 73 5.44 -69.97 29.14
N THR A 74 5.16 -68.68 29.04
CA THR A 74 4.73 -67.84 30.16
C THR A 74 3.54 -67.02 29.68
N GLN A 75 2.39 -67.24 30.31
CA GLN A 75 1.18 -66.47 30.09
C GLN A 75 1.39 -65.04 30.60
N ALA A 76 1.30 -64.05 29.70
CA ALA A 76 1.19 -62.64 30.06
C ALA A 76 -0.27 -62.21 29.97
N SER A 77 -0.76 -61.63 31.06
CA SER A 77 -2.08 -60.99 31.18
C SER A 77 -2.27 -59.89 30.11
N PRO A 78 -3.47 -59.68 29.55
CA PRO A 78 -3.66 -58.65 28.53
C PRO A 78 -3.49 -57.26 29.16
N LEU A 79 -2.49 -56.51 28.66
CA LEU A 79 -2.38 -55.08 28.96
C LEU A 79 -3.68 -54.39 28.53
N ALA A 80 -4.34 -53.76 29.48
CA ALA A 80 -5.39 -52.80 29.21
C ALA A 80 -4.83 -51.74 28.25
N LYS A 81 -5.48 -51.58 27.09
CA LYS A 81 -5.24 -50.47 26.18
C LYS A 81 -5.52 -49.18 26.94
N THR A 82 -4.47 -48.49 27.37
CA THR A 82 -4.58 -47.10 27.79
C THR A 82 -5.11 -46.31 26.61
N ALA A 83 -6.32 -45.78 26.76
CA ALA A 83 -6.88 -44.83 25.81
C ALA A 83 -5.90 -43.67 25.69
N SER A 84 -5.47 -43.37 24.46
CA SER A 84 -4.72 -42.15 24.19
C SER A 84 -5.53 -40.95 24.68
N PRO A 85 -4.89 -39.95 25.33
CA PRO A 85 -5.59 -38.73 25.72
C PRO A 85 -6.25 -38.12 24.48
N PRO A 86 -7.44 -37.50 24.62
CA PRO A 86 -8.11 -36.87 23.49
C PRO A 86 -7.11 -35.89 22.85
N GLN A 87 -6.80 -36.12 21.58
CA GLN A 87 -6.01 -35.18 20.80
C GLN A 87 -6.70 -33.84 20.93
N SER A 88 -6.03 -32.88 21.58
CA SER A 88 -6.52 -31.52 21.68
C SER A 88 -6.84 -31.08 20.26
N SER A 89 -8.09 -30.69 20.02
CA SER A 89 -8.50 -30.06 18.79
C SER A 89 -7.69 -28.78 18.67
N GLN A 90 -6.53 -28.84 18.03
CA GLN A 90 -5.70 -27.67 17.80
C GLN A 90 -6.55 -26.73 16.94
N THR A 91 -7.02 -25.65 17.56
CA THR A 91 -7.73 -24.59 16.86
C THR A 91 -6.81 -24.09 15.76
N ARG A 92 -7.26 -24.18 14.51
CA ARG A 92 -6.52 -23.67 13.34
C ARG A 92 -6.06 -22.23 13.62
N ALA A 93 -4.83 -21.91 13.24
CA ALA A 93 -4.31 -20.55 13.38
C ALA A 93 -5.20 -19.55 12.60
N LYS A 94 -5.54 -18.42 13.24
CA LYS A 94 -6.21 -17.29 12.60
C LYS A 94 -5.26 -16.68 11.58
N ARG A 95 -5.79 -16.23 10.45
CA ARG A 95 -5.04 -15.59 9.37
C ARG A 95 -5.37 -14.11 9.30
N LEU A 96 -4.38 -13.26 9.49
CA LEU A 96 -4.51 -11.81 9.34
C LEU A 96 -3.71 -11.35 8.13
N LEU A 97 -4.40 -10.66 7.22
CA LEU A 97 -3.80 -10.07 6.02
C LEU A 97 -3.91 -8.55 6.09
N VAL A 98 -2.79 -7.84 5.94
CA VAL A 98 -2.75 -6.38 5.75
C VAL A 98 -2.45 -6.06 4.29
N ILE A 99 -3.31 -5.31 3.60
CA ILE A 99 -3.03 -4.84 2.23
C ILE A 99 -3.12 -3.32 2.13
N GLY A 100 -2.40 -2.75 1.16
CA GLY A 100 -2.65 -1.37 0.79
C GLY A 100 -1.49 -0.62 0.14
N ASP A 101 -1.56 0.70 0.21
CA ASP A 101 -0.62 1.61 -0.45
C ASP A 101 0.70 1.79 0.34
N SER A 102 1.47 2.85 0.07
CA SER A 102 2.75 3.09 0.76
C SER A 102 2.61 3.26 2.26
N LEU A 103 1.47 3.76 2.76
CA LEU A 103 1.26 3.92 4.21
C LEU A 103 0.98 2.57 4.88
N SER A 104 0.35 1.63 4.15
CA SER A 104 0.10 0.28 4.65
C SER A 104 1.39 -0.51 4.86
N ILE A 105 2.48 -0.17 4.16
CA ILE A 105 3.79 -0.82 4.33
C ILE A 105 4.28 -0.60 5.76
N SER A 106 4.37 0.66 6.20
CA SER A 106 4.84 0.98 7.55
C SER A 106 3.89 0.48 8.63
N LEU A 107 2.56 0.53 8.39
CA LEU A 107 1.57 -0.11 9.28
C LEU A 107 1.82 -1.62 9.41
N GLY A 108 1.96 -2.31 8.28
CA GLY A 108 2.17 -3.75 8.22
C GLY A 108 3.47 -4.17 8.89
N GLU A 109 4.55 -3.42 8.74
CA GLU A 109 5.84 -3.68 9.40
C GLU A 109 5.74 -3.59 10.93
N GLN A 110 5.01 -2.62 11.46
CA GLN A 110 4.82 -2.50 12.92
C GLN A 110 3.91 -3.59 13.47
N LEU A 111 2.86 -3.97 12.75
CA LEU A 111 2.01 -5.10 13.14
C LEU A 111 2.77 -6.43 13.05
N GLU A 112 3.58 -6.65 12.01
CA GLU A 112 4.43 -7.83 11.86
C GLU A 112 5.38 -7.99 13.06
N HIS A 113 6.04 -6.91 13.45
CA HIS A 113 6.93 -6.91 14.61
C HIS A 113 6.17 -7.20 15.91
N ALA A 114 5.02 -6.56 16.12
CA ALA A 114 4.22 -6.71 17.33
C ALA A 114 3.56 -8.10 17.48
N LEU A 115 3.28 -8.76 16.35
CA LEU A 115 2.64 -10.08 16.29
C LEU A 115 3.64 -11.23 16.17
N ALA A 116 4.95 -10.94 16.15
CA ALA A 116 5.98 -11.95 16.04
C ALA A 116 5.88 -12.96 17.19
N GLY A 117 5.69 -14.24 16.85
CA GLY A 117 5.56 -15.32 17.82
C GLY A 117 4.19 -15.42 18.51
N ALA A 118 3.19 -14.64 18.07
CA ALA A 118 1.84 -14.74 18.61
C ALA A 118 1.25 -16.14 18.33
N PRO A 119 0.84 -16.90 19.37
CA PRO A 119 0.40 -18.28 19.20
C PRO A 119 -0.93 -18.34 18.43
N GLY A 120 -1.02 -19.23 17.45
CA GLY A 120 -2.26 -19.44 16.70
C GLY A 120 -2.62 -18.28 15.77
N LEU A 121 -1.65 -17.47 15.34
CA LEU A 121 -1.82 -16.45 14.30
C LEU A 121 -0.82 -16.65 13.16
N ASP A 122 -1.33 -16.57 11.95
CA ASP A 122 -0.57 -16.46 10.71
C ASP A 122 -0.78 -15.04 10.15
N PHE A 123 0.30 -14.25 10.14
CA PHE A 123 0.28 -12.86 9.70
C PHE A 123 0.93 -12.74 8.33
N SER A 124 0.27 -12.00 7.43
CA SER A 124 0.81 -11.66 6.12
C SER A 124 0.49 -10.21 5.76
N ARG A 125 1.33 -9.62 4.90
CA ARG A 125 1.14 -8.26 4.42
C ARG A 125 1.52 -8.11 2.96
N ASP A 126 0.83 -7.21 2.27
CA ASP A 126 1.13 -6.81 0.90
C ASP A 126 0.86 -5.32 0.68
N GLY A 127 1.91 -4.52 0.88
CA GLY A 127 1.88 -3.08 0.68
C GLY A 127 2.62 -2.68 -0.61
N GLN A 128 2.00 -1.83 -1.42
CA GLN A 128 2.47 -1.49 -2.76
C GLN A 128 2.59 0.02 -2.94
N ARG A 129 3.82 0.50 -3.15
CA ARG A 129 4.14 1.92 -3.21
C ARG A 129 3.41 2.63 -4.36
N SER A 130 2.90 3.81 -4.07
CA SER A 130 2.27 4.72 -5.05
C SER A 130 1.01 4.17 -5.75
N THR A 131 0.45 3.06 -5.24
CA THR A 131 -0.76 2.45 -5.78
C THR A 131 -2.02 3.01 -5.11
N GLY A 132 -3.17 2.74 -5.71
CA GLY A 132 -4.48 3.15 -5.24
C GLY A 132 -5.59 2.59 -6.13
N LEU A 133 -6.85 2.78 -5.77
CA LEU A 133 -7.99 2.30 -6.57
C LEU A 133 -8.20 3.13 -7.84
N SER A 134 -7.60 4.32 -7.92
CA SER A 134 -7.66 5.20 -9.09
C SER A 134 -6.67 4.83 -10.19
N ARG A 135 -5.69 3.95 -9.91
CA ARG A 135 -4.56 3.66 -10.81
C ARG A 135 -4.38 2.16 -11.10
N PRO A 136 -5.38 1.50 -11.73
CA PRO A 136 -5.28 0.08 -12.07
C PRO A 136 -4.13 -0.25 -13.03
N GLU A 137 -3.60 0.75 -13.74
CA GLU A 137 -2.41 0.60 -14.59
C GLU A 137 -1.11 0.40 -13.81
N LEU A 138 -1.06 0.82 -12.53
CA LEU A 138 0.06 0.54 -11.64
C LEU A 138 -0.14 -0.80 -10.92
N LEU A 139 -1.35 -1.01 -10.40
CA LEU A 139 -1.74 -2.26 -9.76
C LEU A 139 -3.26 -2.39 -9.76
N ASP A 140 -3.74 -3.48 -10.34
CA ASP A 140 -5.13 -3.91 -10.19
C ASP A 140 -5.32 -4.55 -8.80
N TRP A 141 -5.73 -3.74 -7.84
CA TRP A 141 -6.01 -4.18 -6.47
C TRP A 141 -7.04 -5.31 -6.37
N PRO A 142 -8.20 -5.27 -7.08
CA PRO A 142 -9.10 -6.41 -7.16
C PRO A 142 -8.43 -7.71 -7.62
N ALA A 143 -7.65 -7.67 -8.71
CA ALA A 143 -6.95 -8.86 -9.19
C ALA A 143 -5.89 -9.35 -8.19
N ARG A 144 -5.11 -8.44 -7.61
CA ARG A 144 -4.09 -8.77 -6.61
C ARG A 144 -4.70 -9.38 -5.35
N LEU A 145 -5.81 -8.81 -4.86
CA LEU A 145 -6.50 -9.34 -3.69
C LEU A 145 -7.06 -10.74 -3.95
N ARG A 146 -7.63 -11.00 -5.13
CA ARG A 146 -8.07 -12.36 -5.53
C ARG A 146 -6.92 -13.37 -5.47
N GLU A 147 -5.73 -12.99 -5.91
CA GLU A 147 -4.53 -13.84 -5.81
C GLU A 147 -4.17 -14.15 -4.35
N LEU A 148 -4.15 -13.12 -3.49
CA LEU A 148 -3.79 -13.27 -2.07
C LEU A 148 -4.79 -14.17 -1.32
N VAL A 149 -6.10 -13.87 -1.44
CA VAL A 149 -7.14 -14.64 -0.74
C VAL A 149 -7.29 -16.05 -1.31
N GLY A 150 -6.98 -16.25 -2.60
CA GLY A 150 -6.96 -17.57 -3.24
C GLY A 150 -5.81 -18.46 -2.77
N LYS A 151 -4.66 -17.87 -2.40
CA LYS A 151 -3.55 -18.62 -1.79
C LYS A 151 -3.85 -19.03 -0.35
N SER A 152 -4.42 -18.12 0.44
CA SER A 152 -4.75 -18.36 1.83
C SER A 152 -5.89 -17.44 2.27
N ALA A 153 -7.10 -18.00 2.41
CA ALA A 153 -8.30 -17.23 2.73
C ALA A 153 -8.24 -16.60 4.14
N PRO A 154 -8.06 -15.28 4.29
CA PRO A 154 -7.86 -14.66 5.60
C PRO A 154 -9.11 -14.74 6.49
N ASP A 155 -8.92 -14.77 7.81
CA ASP A 155 -10.00 -14.58 8.79
C ASP A 155 -10.20 -13.09 9.11
N ILE A 156 -9.13 -12.30 8.95
CA ILE A 156 -9.11 -10.85 9.17
C ILE A 156 -8.37 -10.19 8.01
N VAL A 157 -8.96 -9.16 7.41
CA VAL A 157 -8.31 -8.31 6.40
C VAL A 157 -8.31 -6.87 6.85
N VAL A 158 -7.13 -6.26 6.90
CA VAL A 158 -6.93 -4.83 7.12
C VAL A 158 -6.54 -4.20 5.79
N ILE A 159 -7.32 -3.22 5.34
CA ILE A 159 -7.09 -2.51 4.06
C ILE A 159 -6.73 -1.07 4.38
N MET A 160 -5.62 -0.57 3.83
CA MET A 160 -5.25 0.85 3.90
C MET A 160 -4.90 1.36 2.51
N ILE A 161 -5.92 1.81 1.78
CA ILE A 161 -5.79 2.37 0.44
C ILE A 161 -6.57 3.68 0.38
N GLY A 162 -5.93 4.72 -0.16
CA GLY A 162 -6.60 5.96 -0.53
C GLY A 162 -5.68 7.18 -0.55
N ALA A 163 -4.43 7.07 -0.08
CA ALA A 163 -3.52 8.21 0.00
C ALA A 163 -3.16 8.78 -1.39
N ASN A 164 -3.23 7.95 -2.43
CA ASN A 164 -2.88 8.30 -3.80
C ASN A 164 -4.08 8.55 -4.72
N ASP A 165 -5.31 8.52 -4.18
CA ASP A 165 -6.55 8.45 -4.97
C ASP A 165 -7.26 9.79 -5.17
N VAL A 166 -6.64 10.92 -4.80
CA VAL A 166 -7.11 12.27 -5.15
C VAL A 166 -6.84 12.52 -6.66
N MET A 167 -7.49 11.72 -7.49
CA MET A 167 -7.20 11.53 -8.91
C MET A 167 -8.48 11.12 -9.66
N PRO A 168 -8.56 11.28 -10.99
CA PRO A 168 -9.68 10.75 -11.78
C PRO A 168 -9.74 9.22 -11.74
N LEU A 169 -10.96 8.67 -11.78
CA LEU A 169 -11.23 7.24 -11.82
C LEU A 169 -11.61 6.78 -13.24
N THR A 170 -11.33 5.52 -13.52
CA THR A 170 -11.94 4.80 -14.66
C THR A 170 -13.24 4.15 -14.20
N ALA A 171 -14.36 4.55 -14.80
CA ALA A 171 -15.68 3.95 -14.60
C ALA A 171 -15.80 2.57 -15.27
N ALA A 172 -16.88 1.85 -14.98
CA ALA A 172 -17.12 0.50 -15.50
C ALA A 172 -17.26 0.44 -17.04
N ASP A 173 -17.70 1.54 -17.66
CA ASP A 173 -17.82 1.69 -19.12
C ASP A 173 -16.50 2.14 -19.78
N GLY A 174 -15.42 2.28 -19.02
CA GLY A 174 -14.13 2.81 -19.48
C GLY A 174 -14.04 4.34 -19.53
N GLY A 175 -15.11 5.05 -19.18
CA GLY A 175 -15.13 6.50 -19.07
C GLY A 175 -14.27 7.02 -17.91
N ARG A 176 -13.91 8.31 -17.96
CA ARG A 176 -13.19 8.98 -16.86
C ARG A 176 -14.13 9.79 -16.00
N VAL A 177 -14.08 9.58 -14.69
CA VAL A 177 -14.79 10.36 -13.68
C VAL A 177 -13.76 11.18 -12.92
N TYR A 178 -13.79 12.50 -13.06
CA TYR A 178 -12.80 13.39 -12.45
C TYR A 178 -13.09 13.61 -10.97
N PHE A 179 -12.05 13.89 -10.18
CA PHE A 179 -12.16 14.01 -8.73
C PHE A 179 -13.17 15.07 -8.29
N ASP A 180 -13.30 16.17 -9.03
CA ASP A 180 -14.25 17.26 -8.76
C ASP A 180 -15.71 16.92 -9.09
N GLN A 181 -15.98 15.79 -9.77
CA GLN A 181 -17.33 15.42 -10.16
C GLN A 181 -18.10 14.76 -9.01
N PRO A 182 -19.42 15.00 -8.87
CA PRO A 182 -20.25 14.35 -7.87
C PRO A 182 -20.26 12.81 -7.99
N ALA A 183 -20.22 12.29 -9.21
CA ALA A 183 -20.22 10.85 -9.49
C ALA A 183 -18.95 10.12 -9.00
N TRP A 184 -17.90 10.86 -8.63
CA TRP A 184 -16.65 10.29 -8.17
C TRP A 184 -16.81 9.48 -6.89
N ASP A 185 -17.61 9.97 -5.94
CA ASP A 185 -17.83 9.33 -4.64
C ASP A 185 -18.43 7.92 -4.80
N ASP A 186 -19.51 7.81 -5.57
CA ASP A 186 -20.20 6.55 -5.81
C ASP A 186 -19.31 5.57 -6.59
N THR A 187 -18.53 6.10 -7.55
CA THR A 187 -17.58 5.30 -8.33
C THR A 187 -16.46 4.75 -7.45
N TYR A 188 -15.91 5.57 -6.55
CA TYR A 188 -14.87 5.16 -5.62
C TYR A 188 -15.40 4.15 -4.60
N ALA A 189 -16.58 4.40 -4.04
CA ALA A 189 -17.26 3.47 -3.12
C ALA A 189 -17.52 2.11 -3.78
N ALA A 190 -17.93 2.08 -5.06
CA ALA A 190 -18.13 0.84 -5.80
C ALA A 190 -16.83 0.03 -5.93
N LYS A 191 -15.71 0.68 -6.28
CA LYS A 191 -14.39 0.03 -6.35
C LYS A 191 -13.94 -0.50 -4.98
N ALA A 192 -14.11 0.29 -3.91
CA ALA A 192 -13.76 -0.15 -2.56
C ALA A 192 -14.63 -1.33 -2.09
N ARG A 193 -15.92 -1.30 -2.40
CA ARG A 193 -16.87 -2.38 -2.07
C ARG A 193 -16.54 -3.69 -2.80
N GLU A 194 -15.96 -3.62 -4.00
CA GLU A 194 -15.48 -4.80 -4.72
C GLU A 194 -14.42 -5.57 -3.91
N LEU A 195 -13.47 -4.87 -3.28
CA LEU A 195 -12.45 -5.50 -2.43
C LEU A 195 -13.09 -6.24 -1.25
N VAL A 196 -14.08 -5.63 -0.59
CA VAL A 196 -14.83 -6.27 0.50
C VAL A 196 -15.56 -7.53 0.01
N ALA A 197 -16.17 -7.47 -1.17
CA ALA A 197 -16.85 -8.61 -1.79
C ALA A 197 -15.88 -9.76 -2.12
N ILE A 198 -14.68 -9.45 -2.63
CA ILE A 198 -13.63 -10.45 -2.89
C ILE A 198 -13.21 -11.16 -1.61
N CYS A 199 -13.00 -10.42 -0.52
CA CYS A 199 -12.68 -11.01 0.79
C CYS A 199 -13.76 -12.00 1.22
N ARG A 200 -15.03 -11.59 1.17
CA ARG A 200 -16.17 -12.42 1.61
C ARG A 200 -16.44 -13.62 0.71
N GLN A 201 -16.12 -13.50 -0.58
CA GLN A 201 -16.21 -14.63 -1.49
C GLN A 201 -15.19 -15.72 -1.12
N ALA A 202 -14.00 -15.34 -0.65
CA ALA A 202 -12.98 -16.28 -0.21
C ALA A 202 -13.25 -16.85 1.19
N ASN A 203 -13.82 -16.04 2.09
CA ASN A 203 -14.24 -16.46 3.42
C ASN A 203 -15.48 -15.65 3.85
N PRO A 204 -16.69 -16.24 3.87
CA PRO A 204 -17.92 -15.54 4.24
C PRO A 204 -17.89 -14.88 5.62
N ASP A 205 -17.09 -15.42 6.55
CA ASP A 205 -16.98 -14.95 7.94
C ASP A 205 -15.81 -13.97 8.15
N VAL A 206 -15.13 -13.54 7.08
CA VAL A 206 -13.97 -12.65 7.19
C VAL A 206 -14.35 -11.31 7.82
N ALA A 207 -13.56 -10.91 8.82
CA ALA A 207 -13.61 -9.56 9.36
C ALA A 207 -12.81 -8.61 8.46
N VAL A 208 -13.47 -7.61 7.88
CA VAL A 208 -12.79 -6.60 7.06
C VAL A 208 -12.76 -5.27 7.81
N SER A 209 -11.57 -4.69 7.94
CA SER A 209 -11.35 -3.35 8.48
C SER A 209 -10.64 -2.46 7.45
N TRP A 210 -11.17 -1.27 7.20
CA TRP A 210 -10.54 -0.25 6.37
C TRP A 210 -9.95 0.86 7.24
N VAL A 211 -8.64 1.09 7.12
CA VAL A 211 -7.93 2.12 7.86
C VAL A 211 -7.94 3.41 7.05
N ALA A 212 -8.40 4.50 7.68
CA ALA A 212 -8.36 5.83 7.10
C ALA A 212 -6.92 6.24 6.79
N ALA A 213 -6.70 6.92 5.66
CA ALA A 213 -5.43 7.61 5.47
C ALA A 213 -5.37 8.80 6.46
N PRO A 214 -4.28 8.94 7.25
CA PRO A 214 -4.16 10.06 8.18
C PRO A 214 -4.17 11.43 7.47
N PRO A 215 -4.44 12.54 8.19
CA PRO A 215 -4.34 13.90 7.65
C PRO A 215 -2.99 14.17 6.99
N MET A 216 -2.99 14.97 5.92
CA MET A 216 -1.81 15.29 5.12
C MET A 216 -1.36 16.74 5.35
N GLY A 217 -0.07 17.00 5.16
CA GLY A 217 0.52 18.32 5.37
C GLY A 217 0.14 19.34 4.29
N ASP A 218 -0.01 18.90 3.04
CA ASP A 218 -0.53 19.76 1.97
C ASP A 218 -2.06 19.91 2.10
N ALA A 219 -2.55 21.14 2.09
CA ALA A 219 -3.96 21.44 2.36
C ALA A 219 -4.91 20.89 1.30
N ALA A 220 -4.54 20.91 0.02
CA ALA A 220 -5.38 20.42 -1.07
C ALA A 220 -5.45 18.89 -1.05
N LEU A 221 -4.31 18.23 -0.87
CA LEU A 221 -4.25 16.78 -0.67
C LEU A 221 -5.03 16.36 0.57
N ASN A 222 -4.88 17.07 1.69
CA ASN A 222 -5.60 16.78 2.92
C ASN A 222 -7.12 16.88 2.75
N ALA A 223 -7.61 17.92 2.07
CA ALA A 223 -9.04 18.04 1.76
C ALA A 223 -9.54 16.88 0.89
N GLY A 224 -8.75 16.47 -0.11
CA GLY A 224 -9.06 15.32 -0.95
C GLY A 224 -9.11 14.00 -0.17
N VAL A 225 -8.09 13.74 0.67
CA VAL A 225 -8.04 12.55 1.54
C VAL A 225 -9.19 12.53 2.54
N LYS A 226 -9.59 13.68 3.11
CA LYS A 226 -10.78 13.77 3.96
C LYS A 226 -12.06 13.34 3.23
N ARG A 227 -12.24 13.77 1.99
CA ARG A 227 -13.36 13.32 1.15
C ARG A 227 -13.30 11.80 0.91
N ILE A 228 -12.12 11.27 0.58
CA ILE A 228 -11.91 9.82 0.38
C ILE A 228 -12.28 9.03 1.64
N ASN A 229 -11.78 9.44 2.79
CA ASN A 229 -12.08 8.82 4.08
C ASN A 229 -13.59 8.84 4.37
N ALA A 230 -14.30 9.94 4.08
CA ALA A 230 -15.74 10.02 4.24
C ALA A 230 -16.49 9.02 3.32
N VAL A 231 -16.04 8.85 2.07
CA VAL A 231 -16.60 7.85 1.15
C VAL A 231 -16.38 6.42 1.68
N LEU A 232 -15.17 6.12 2.15
CA LEU A 232 -14.81 4.81 2.69
C LEU A 232 -15.58 4.49 3.98
N ALA A 233 -15.76 5.47 4.86
CA ALA A 233 -16.55 5.33 6.09
C ALA A 233 -18.01 4.96 5.78
N ARG A 234 -18.66 5.69 4.85
CA ARG A 234 -20.03 5.35 4.40
C ARG A 234 -20.08 3.96 3.77
N MET A 235 -19.16 3.66 2.86
CA MET A 235 -19.08 2.36 2.21
C MET A 235 -18.96 1.23 3.24
N CYS A 236 -18.11 1.38 4.25
CA CYS A 236 -17.98 0.37 5.29
C CYS A 236 -19.23 0.22 6.16
N ALA A 237 -19.90 1.31 6.51
CA ALA A 237 -21.17 1.25 7.21
C ALA A 237 -22.24 0.47 6.43
N GLU A 238 -22.35 0.71 5.12
CA GLU A 238 -23.28 0.01 4.23
C GLU A 238 -22.88 -1.44 3.97
N ALA A 239 -21.59 -1.70 3.77
CA ALA A 239 -21.08 -3.03 3.47
C ALA A 239 -20.90 -3.88 4.73
N GLY A 240 -21.00 -3.34 5.94
CA GLY A 240 -20.71 -4.06 7.18
C GLY A 240 -19.22 -4.40 7.35
N CYS A 241 -18.31 -3.57 6.84
CA CYS A 241 -16.90 -3.58 7.26
C CYS A 241 -16.67 -2.52 8.34
N ARG A 242 -15.58 -2.66 9.10
CA ARG A 242 -15.19 -1.65 10.07
C ARG A 242 -14.40 -0.54 9.38
N PHE A 243 -14.70 0.72 9.68
CA PHE A 243 -13.82 1.83 9.36
C PHE A 243 -13.02 2.22 10.60
N ILE A 244 -11.69 2.31 10.48
CA ILE A 244 -10.77 2.71 11.55
C ILE A 244 -10.31 4.13 11.23
N ASP A 245 -10.87 5.10 11.94
CA ASP A 245 -10.54 6.52 11.78
C ASP A 245 -9.21 6.85 12.43
N ALA A 246 -8.32 7.51 11.68
CA ALA A 246 -6.99 7.94 12.11
C ALA A 246 -6.89 9.47 12.31
N GLU A 247 -7.94 10.25 12.07
CA GLU A 247 -7.87 11.73 12.06
C GLU A 247 -7.38 12.28 13.41
N ALA A 248 -7.98 11.86 14.52
CA ALA A 248 -7.63 12.34 15.85
C ALA A 248 -6.21 11.94 16.29
N ALA A 249 -5.70 10.81 15.82
CA ALA A 249 -4.36 10.33 16.17
C ALA A 249 -3.25 11.11 15.44
N PHE A 250 -3.59 11.94 14.46
CA PHE A 250 -2.64 12.68 13.63
C PHE A 250 -3.02 14.14 13.44
N SER A 251 -3.92 14.64 14.28
CA SER A 251 -4.33 16.04 14.34
C SER A 251 -4.07 16.61 15.72
N ASP A 252 -3.64 17.86 15.78
CA ASP A 252 -3.55 18.61 17.03
C ASP A 252 -4.94 18.79 17.69
N PRO A 253 -5.01 19.31 18.93
CA PRO A 253 -6.29 19.52 19.63
C PRO A 253 -7.29 20.42 18.88
N GLU A 254 -6.81 21.23 17.92
CA GLU A 254 -7.64 22.07 17.07
C GLU A 254 -8.09 21.36 15.77
N GLY A 255 -7.74 20.08 15.58
CA GLY A 255 -8.10 19.28 14.41
C GLY A 255 -7.24 19.58 13.17
N ARG A 256 -6.08 20.23 13.34
CA ARG A 256 -5.13 20.53 12.26
C ARG A 256 -4.09 19.43 12.15
N TYR A 257 -3.58 19.22 10.94
CA TYR A 257 -2.46 18.30 10.70
C TYR A 257 -1.31 18.54 11.69
N ALA A 258 -0.82 17.46 12.29
CA ALA A 258 0.31 17.48 13.21
C ALA A 258 1.49 16.67 12.67
N ARG A 259 2.69 17.25 12.66
CA ARG A 259 3.93 16.53 12.33
C ARG A 259 4.59 15.92 13.56
N HIS A 260 4.27 16.42 14.76
CA HIS A 260 4.84 15.97 16.03
C HIS A 260 3.76 15.54 17.02
N ALA A 261 4.14 14.64 17.92
CA ALA A 261 3.38 14.30 19.12
C ALA A 261 4.27 14.44 20.35
N LYS A 262 3.63 14.68 21.50
CA LYS A 262 4.28 14.59 22.81
C LYS A 262 3.86 13.32 23.53
N ASP A 263 4.80 12.70 24.19
CA ASP A 263 4.51 11.64 25.15
C ASP A 263 3.79 12.23 26.38
N ALA A 264 2.67 11.64 26.79
CA ALA A 264 1.87 12.15 27.90
C ALA A 264 2.58 12.07 29.26
N ALA A 265 3.50 11.12 29.44
CA ALA A 265 4.23 10.92 30.68
C ALA A 265 5.50 11.79 30.76
N THR A 266 6.27 11.89 29.67
CA THR A 266 7.56 12.60 29.66
C THR A 266 7.49 14.01 29.09
N ALA A 267 6.41 14.35 28.39
CA ALA A 267 6.26 15.57 27.58
C ALA A 267 7.31 15.72 26.45
N GLU A 268 8.09 14.68 26.18
CA GLU A 268 9.08 14.67 25.10
C GLU A 268 8.37 14.72 23.74
N ALA A 269 8.84 15.59 22.84
CA ALA A 269 8.30 15.71 21.50
C ALA A 269 9.01 14.76 20.53
N THR A 270 8.23 14.01 19.76
CA THR A 270 8.71 13.12 18.69
C THR A 270 8.00 13.43 17.38
N ALA A 271 8.71 13.30 16.25
CA ALA A 271 8.11 13.44 14.93
C ALA A 271 7.28 12.18 14.62
N ILE A 272 6.01 12.36 14.27
CA ILE A 272 5.10 11.29 13.82
C ILE A 272 4.88 11.31 12.30
N ARG A 273 5.29 12.39 11.64
CA ARG A 273 5.29 12.52 10.18
C ARG A 273 6.67 12.88 9.65
N THR A 274 7.04 12.34 8.50
CA THR A 274 8.25 12.72 7.79
C THR A 274 8.15 14.18 7.29
N ALA A 275 9.22 14.69 6.69
CA ALA A 275 9.25 16.05 6.14
C ALA A 275 8.33 16.25 4.92
N ASP A 276 7.88 15.18 4.26
CA ASP A 276 7.01 15.28 3.07
C ASP A 276 5.54 15.53 3.40
N GLY A 277 5.16 15.47 4.69
CA GLY A 277 3.78 15.70 5.13
C GLY A 277 2.81 14.55 4.81
N VAL A 278 3.28 13.42 4.29
CA VAL A 278 2.48 12.27 3.87
C VAL A 278 2.90 11.02 4.62
N HIS A 279 4.18 10.65 4.58
CA HIS A 279 4.67 9.39 5.16
C HIS A 279 4.90 9.48 6.66
N LEU A 280 4.74 8.34 7.32
CA LEU A 280 4.92 8.22 8.76
C LEU A 280 6.41 8.01 9.10
N THR A 281 6.84 8.58 10.23
CA THR A 281 8.06 8.11 10.88
C THR A 281 7.80 6.75 11.53
N GLU A 282 8.82 6.11 12.08
CA GLU A 282 8.64 4.90 12.90
C GLU A 282 7.67 5.14 14.07
N ALA A 283 7.83 6.26 14.80
CA ALA A 283 6.91 6.62 15.89
C ALA A 283 5.47 6.82 15.41
N GLY A 284 5.28 7.46 14.25
CA GLY A 284 3.96 7.60 13.64
C GLY A 284 3.36 6.29 13.16
N ALA A 285 4.17 5.40 12.58
CA ALA A 285 3.72 4.08 12.16
C ALA A 285 3.29 3.22 13.36
N ARG A 286 4.03 3.29 14.47
CA ARG A 286 3.67 2.62 15.73
C ARG A 286 2.39 3.18 16.33
N LEU A 287 2.20 4.51 16.30
CA LEU A 287 0.95 5.15 16.70
C LEU A 287 -0.24 4.65 15.88
N LEU A 288 -0.12 4.60 14.55
CA LEU A 288 -1.16 4.06 13.67
C LEU A 288 -1.43 2.57 13.93
N ALA A 289 -0.37 1.77 14.09
CA ALA A 289 -0.48 0.34 14.35
C ALA A 289 -1.14 0.06 15.71
N GLY A 290 -0.89 0.86 16.74
CA GLY A 290 -1.54 0.77 18.04
C GLY A 290 -3.03 1.11 17.98
N LEU A 291 -3.40 2.11 17.20
CA LEU A 291 -4.81 2.42 16.93
C LEU A 291 -5.52 1.25 16.23
N VAL A 292 -4.90 0.65 15.22
CA VAL A 292 -5.43 -0.54 14.53
C VAL A 292 -5.50 -1.73 15.48
N ALA A 293 -4.45 -2.01 16.26
CA ALA A 293 -4.41 -3.08 17.23
C ALA A 293 -5.53 -2.96 18.28
N ALA A 294 -5.72 -1.77 18.84
CA ALA A 294 -6.80 -1.50 19.79
C ALA A 294 -8.18 -1.73 19.16
N SER A 295 -8.35 -1.38 17.88
CA SER A 295 -9.59 -1.66 17.17
C SER A 295 -9.84 -3.16 16.99
N LEU A 296 -8.80 -3.94 16.67
CA LEU A 296 -8.91 -5.39 16.40
C LEU A 296 -9.03 -6.24 17.68
N ALA A 297 -8.46 -5.79 18.81
CA ALA A 297 -8.45 -6.54 20.06
C ALA A 297 -9.86 -6.84 20.60
N GLY A 298 -10.86 -6.02 20.27
CA GLY A 298 -12.23 -6.18 20.75
C GLY A 298 -13.00 -7.34 20.09
N LYS A 299 -13.32 -7.22 18.79
CA LYS A 299 -14.24 -8.18 18.14
C LYS A 299 -13.52 -9.37 17.49
N GLU A 300 -12.30 -9.16 17.00
CA GLU A 300 -11.60 -10.15 16.19
C GLU A 300 -10.82 -11.16 17.05
N GLN A 301 -10.71 -10.91 18.36
CA GLN A 301 -10.07 -11.79 19.36
C GLN A 301 -8.69 -12.24 18.88
N LEU A 302 -7.82 -11.28 18.57
CA LEU A 302 -6.41 -11.57 18.30
C LEU A 302 -5.77 -12.26 19.52
N PRO A 303 -4.84 -13.20 19.32
CA PRO A 303 -4.16 -13.81 20.45
C PRO A 303 -3.36 -12.76 21.23
N PRO A 304 -3.18 -12.95 22.54
CA PRO A 304 -2.34 -12.09 23.35
C PRO A 304 -0.92 -12.02 22.77
N ALA A 305 -0.41 -10.82 22.59
CA ALA A 305 0.95 -10.57 22.13
C ALA A 305 1.46 -9.30 22.81
N ALA A 306 2.59 -9.41 23.52
CA ALA A 306 3.17 -8.29 24.27
C ALA A 306 3.43 -7.06 23.36
N GLY A 307 3.82 -7.30 22.11
CA GLY A 307 4.01 -6.23 21.14
C GLY A 307 2.72 -5.47 20.78
N LEU A 308 1.55 -6.14 20.79
CA LEU A 308 0.27 -5.44 20.61
C LEU A 308 -0.06 -4.55 21.80
N ASP A 309 0.22 -5.02 23.02
CA ASP A 309 0.01 -4.24 24.24
C ASP A 309 0.89 -2.98 24.26
N GLU A 310 2.15 -3.11 23.84
CA GLU A 310 3.08 -1.98 23.66
C GLU A 310 2.59 -0.96 22.64
N LEU A 311 2.14 -1.43 21.46
CA LEU A 311 1.58 -0.54 20.44
C LEU A 311 0.33 0.18 20.96
N CYS A 312 -0.57 -0.53 21.63
CA CYS A 312 -1.77 0.05 22.21
C CYS A 312 -1.43 1.08 23.29
N ALA A 313 -0.43 0.81 24.14
CA ALA A 313 0.05 1.76 25.14
C ALA A 313 0.60 3.03 24.47
N GLN A 314 1.51 2.88 23.50
CA GLN A 314 2.07 4.02 22.78
C GLN A 314 0.99 4.86 22.08
N ALA A 315 0.00 4.22 21.45
CA ALA A 315 -1.10 4.95 20.82
C ALA A 315 -1.97 5.70 21.84
N ARG A 316 -2.09 5.18 23.07
CA ARG A 316 -2.74 5.88 24.18
C ARG A 316 -1.89 6.97 24.80
N ASP A 317 -0.58 6.99 24.63
CA ASP A 317 0.28 7.94 25.36
C ASP A 317 0.79 9.07 24.47
N LEU A 318 0.95 8.85 23.16
CA LEU A 318 1.31 9.91 22.23
C LEU A 318 0.11 10.83 21.95
N ARG A 319 0.34 12.14 22.10
CA ARG A 319 -0.64 13.20 21.82
C ARG A 319 -0.11 14.11 20.72
N PRO A 320 -0.74 14.15 19.54
CA PRO A 320 -0.33 15.09 18.52
C PRO A 320 -0.43 16.52 19.03
N VAL A 321 0.54 17.33 18.66
CA VAL A 321 0.60 18.74 19.06
C VAL A 321 0.72 19.59 17.81
N ALA A 322 0.26 20.83 17.93
CA ALA A 322 0.54 21.83 16.91
C ALA A 322 2.04 21.85 16.67
N ASP A 323 2.43 21.82 15.40
CA ASP A 323 3.82 22.06 15.07
C ASP A 323 4.22 23.39 15.70
N PRO A 324 5.41 23.48 16.32
CA PRO A 324 5.89 24.78 16.72
C PRO A 324 5.78 25.66 15.49
N ALA A 325 5.03 26.78 15.62
CA ALA A 325 5.05 27.84 14.61
C ALA A 325 6.50 28.02 14.18
N PRO A 326 6.83 28.33 12.91
CA PRO A 326 8.20 28.59 12.51
C PRO A 326 8.76 29.66 13.44
N GLN A 327 9.38 29.21 14.53
CA GLN A 327 10.24 30.00 15.34
C GLN A 327 11.34 30.21 14.34
N ALA A 328 11.36 31.42 13.76
CA ALA A 328 12.58 31.98 13.23
C ALA A 328 13.66 31.47 14.17
N GLN A 329 14.56 30.63 13.67
CA GLN A 329 15.64 30.05 14.44
C GLN A 329 16.39 31.21 15.11
N ARG A 330 15.93 31.56 16.29
CA ARG A 330 16.40 32.62 17.16
C ARG A 330 16.21 31.99 18.52
N GLU A 331 17.35 31.93 19.21
CA GLU A 331 17.44 31.67 20.64
C GLU A 331 17.50 30.18 21.06
N ALA A 332 18.15 29.33 20.27
CA ALA A 332 18.84 28.15 20.81
C ALA A 332 20.01 27.68 19.93
N SER A 333 20.86 28.60 19.49
CA SER A 333 22.23 28.26 19.11
C SER A 333 23.10 29.50 19.27
N GLY A 334 23.53 29.74 20.51
CA GLY A 334 24.67 30.60 20.77
C GLY A 334 25.87 30.05 19.98
N LYS A 335 26.48 30.94 19.18
CA LYS A 335 27.63 30.77 18.27
C LYS A 335 27.27 30.48 16.80
N THR A 336 26.54 31.39 16.15
CA THR A 336 26.62 31.54 14.69
C THR A 336 28.02 32.04 14.32
N LYS A 337 28.87 31.14 13.81
CA LYS A 337 29.98 31.52 12.94
C LYS A 337 29.35 32.05 11.65
N VAL A 338 29.49 33.34 11.38
CA VAL A 338 29.01 34.00 10.15
C VAL A 338 29.55 33.23 8.95
N GLN A 339 28.70 32.44 8.28
CA GLN A 339 29.08 31.82 7.02
C GLN A 339 29.08 32.90 5.94
N ALA A 340 30.26 33.14 5.37
CA ALA A 340 30.44 34.06 4.25
C ALA A 340 29.59 33.60 3.05
N LYS A 341 28.88 34.57 2.45
CA LYS A 341 28.07 34.42 1.22
C LYS A 341 28.89 33.74 0.11
N ALA A 342 28.32 32.70 -0.50
CA ALA A 342 28.94 31.96 -1.60
C ALA A 342 29.40 32.93 -2.71
N ARG A 343 30.69 32.89 -3.06
CA ARG A 343 31.24 33.72 -4.14
C ARG A 343 31.14 32.96 -5.46
N PRO A 344 30.64 33.57 -6.56
CA PRO A 344 30.65 32.95 -7.87
C PRO A 344 32.08 32.73 -8.36
N SER A 345 32.37 31.56 -8.92
CA SER A 345 33.67 31.24 -9.54
C SER A 345 33.83 31.78 -10.96
N GLY A 346 32.77 32.36 -11.52
CA GLY A 346 32.69 32.75 -12.94
C GLY A 346 32.48 31.57 -13.90
N LYS A 347 32.51 30.33 -13.42
CA LYS A 347 32.26 29.13 -14.23
C LYS A 347 30.79 28.77 -14.23
N VAL A 348 30.31 28.32 -15.40
CA VAL A 348 28.95 27.83 -15.60
C VAL A 348 29.01 26.35 -15.98
N TYR A 349 28.13 25.55 -15.39
CA TYR A 349 27.95 24.14 -15.67
C TYR A 349 26.65 23.93 -16.45
N SER A 350 26.72 23.25 -17.58
CA SER A 350 25.51 22.81 -18.30
C SER A 350 25.09 21.44 -17.77
N VAL A 351 23.89 21.37 -17.20
CA VAL A 351 23.26 20.16 -16.68
C VAL A 351 23.24 19.06 -17.75
N ARG A 352 23.60 17.83 -17.37
CA ARG A 352 23.56 16.65 -18.23
C ARG A 352 22.43 15.71 -17.82
N ASP A 353 22.14 14.74 -18.69
CA ASP A 353 21.16 13.71 -18.37
C ASP A 353 21.53 12.97 -17.06
N GLY A 354 20.53 12.79 -16.19
CA GLY A 354 20.69 12.19 -14.86
C GLY A 354 21.38 13.05 -13.80
N ASP A 355 21.68 14.33 -14.06
CA ASP A 355 22.26 15.20 -13.05
C ASP A 355 21.26 15.66 -11.99
N THR A 356 21.74 15.74 -10.75
CA THR A 356 21.09 16.41 -9.62
C THR A 356 22.05 17.42 -9.00
N PHE A 357 21.55 18.42 -8.26
CA PHE A 357 22.41 19.39 -7.56
C PHE A 357 23.48 18.70 -6.70
N ARG A 358 23.09 17.66 -5.96
CA ARG A 358 24.00 16.81 -5.18
C ARG A 358 25.11 16.16 -6.02
N LEU A 359 24.76 15.56 -7.15
CA LEU A 359 25.74 14.89 -8.02
C LEU A 359 26.67 15.89 -8.70
N ILE A 360 26.14 17.04 -9.14
CA ILE A 360 26.94 18.13 -9.71
C ILE A 360 27.88 18.71 -8.65
N ALA A 361 27.38 19.02 -7.45
CA ALA A 361 28.18 19.56 -6.36
C ALA A 361 29.35 18.64 -6.00
N LYS A 362 29.06 17.33 -5.84
CA LYS A 362 30.08 16.29 -5.59
C LYS A 362 31.11 16.21 -6.72
N ARG A 363 30.66 16.19 -7.99
CA ARG A 363 31.53 16.10 -9.17
C ARG A 363 32.41 17.35 -9.33
N MET A 364 31.84 18.51 -9.04
CA MET A 364 32.51 19.80 -9.17
C MET A 364 33.31 20.18 -7.92
N GLY A 365 33.27 19.38 -6.85
CA GLY A 365 33.99 19.61 -5.60
C GLY A 365 33.57 20.91 -4.92
N VAL A 366 32.28 21.22 -4.95
CA VAL A 366 31.68 22.43 -4.34
C VAL A 366 30.59 22.03 -3.35
N SER A 367 30.20 22.95 -2.47
CA SER A 367 29.06 22.74 -1.57
C SER A 367 27.74 22.77 -2.37
N GLU A 368 26.85 21.82 -2.08
CA GLU A 368 25.50 21.78 -2.64
C GLU A 368 24.72 23.04 -2.23
N ASP A 369 24.84 23.47 -0.97
CA ASP A 369 24.18 24.68 -0.46
C ASP A 369 24.69 25.95 -1.14
N ASP A 370 26.00 26.06 -1.38
CA ASP A 370 26.59 27.19 -2.11
C ASP A 370 26.15 27.18 -3.59
N LEU A 371 25.94 26.00 -4.17
CA LEU A 371 25.47 25.83 -5.55
C LEU A 371 23.99 26.20 -5.69
N VAL A 372 23.14 25.81 -4.74
CA VAL A 372 21.72 26.20 -4.69
C VAL A 372 21.59 27.70 -4.45
N ALA A 373 22.33 28.25 -3.48
CA ALA A 373 22.29 29.68 -3.14
C ALA A 373 22.71 30.59 -4.32
N LEU A 374 23.56 30.10 -5.22
CA LEU A 374 24.01 30.84 -6.39
C LEU A 374 23.08 30.71 -7.61
N ASN A 375 22.09 29.80 -7.56
CA ASN A 375 21.15 29.51 -8.65
C ASN A 375 19.68 29.48 -8.13
N PRO A 376 19.16 30.59 -7.59
CA PRO A 376 17.82 30.62 -6.99
C PRO A 376 16.69 30.34 -7.99
N ASP A 377 16.94 30.55 -9.29
CA ASP A 377 15.97 30.35 -10.36
C ASP A 377 15.88 28.89 -10.85
N ALA A 378 16.75 28.00 -10.34
CA ALA A 378 16.79 26.59 -10.71
C ALA A 378 16.13 25.73 -9.62
N ASP A 379 15.10 24.96 -9.98
CA ASP A 379 14.46 24.00 -9.08
C ASP A 379 15.38 22.78 -8.86
N PRO A 380 15.81 22.48 -7.61
CA PRO A 380 16.68 21.35 -7.33
C PRO A 380 16.11 19.97 -7.68
N ARG A 381 14.78 19.87 -7.80
CA ARG A 381 14.07 18.62 -8.12
C ARG A 381 13.74 18.50 -9.60
N ARG A 382 13.97 19.55 -10.41
CA ARG A 382 13.59 19.60 -11.82
C ARG A 382 14.64 20.33 -12.67
N LEU A 383 15.84 19.76 -12.73
CA LEU A 383 16.88 20.24 -13.62
C LEU A 383 16.60 19.83 -15.08
N SER A 384 16.75 20.76 -16.01
CA SER A 384 16.61 20.50 -17.45
C SER A 384 17.97 20.24 -18.09
N ILE A 385 18.07 19.26 -18.99
CA ILE A 385 19.31 18.98 -19.73
C ILE A 385 19.72 20.24 -20.51
N GLY A 386 20.97 20.65 -20.37
CA GLY A 386 21.53 21.87 -20.96
C GLY A 386 21.35 23.14 -20.12
N GLN A 387 20.60 23.08 -19.01
CA GLN A 387 20.37 24.25 -18.14
C GLN A 387 21.70 24.76 -17.55
N PRO A 388 21.98 26.07 -17.64
CA PRO A 388 23.20 26.65 -17.08
C PRO A 388 23.08 26.85 -15.57
N LEU A 389 24.04 26.32 -14.81
CA LEU A 389 24.19 26.54 -13.36
C LEU A 389 25.51 27.25 -13.06
N ARG A 390 25.44 28.34 -12.31
CA ARG A 390 26.59 29.11 -11.82
C ARG A 390 27.30 28.33 -10.72
N LEU A 391 28.60 28.10 -10.86
CA LEU A 391 29.38 27.35 -9.88
C LEU A 391 30.00 28.29 -8.83
N PRO A 392 29.95 27.97 -7.54
CA PRO A 392 30.66 28.73 -6.50
C PRO A 392 32.16 28.44 -6.52
N VAL A 393 32.95 29.32 -5.92
CA VAL A 393 34.40 29.08 -5.69
C VAL A 393 34.55 27.90 -4.74
N ARG A 394 35.44 26.96 -5.06
CA ARG A 394 35.79 25.85 -4.18
C ARG A 394 36.37 26.42 -2.88
N ARG A 395 35.76 26.08 -1.74
CA ARG A 395 36.37 26.33 -0.43
C ARG A 395 37.58 25.39 -0.33
N ARG A 396 38.77 25.96 -0.11
CA ARG A 396 40.01 25.19 0.03
C ARG A 396 40.02 24.37 1.30
#